data_AF-A0A2A2RHR0-F1
#
_entry.id   AF-A0A2A2RHR0-F1
#
_cell.length_a   1.000
_cell.length_b   1.000
_cell.length_c   1.000
_cell.angle_alpha   90.00
_cell.angle_beta   90.00
_cell.angle_gamma   90.00
#
_symmetry.space_group_name_H-M   'P 1'
#
loop_
_entity.id
_entity.type
_entity.pdbx_description
1 polymer ?
#
loop_
_entity_poly.entity_id
_entity_poly.type
_entity_poly.pdbx_seq_one_letter_code
_entity_poly.pdbx_strand_id
1 'polypeptide(L)' 'TLRLFQDETLTAYSAILRAGGFARFANLKKCSVVRDLGNGEKIQMPLNVKEIQRGLGPDIVLQGKDIVIVPESFFSF' A
#
# COMPACT_ATOMS: atom_id res chain seq x y z
N THR A 1 24.12 4.16 -1.20
CA THR A 1 22.67 4.26 -1.46
C THR A 1 22.16 2.88 -1.81
N LEU A 2 21.20 2.34 -1.05
CA LEU A 2 20.60 1.03 -1.35
C LEU A 2 19.93 1.11 -2.73
N ARG A 3 20.43 0.38 -3.72
CA ARG A 3 19.84 0.27 -5.06
C ARG A 3 19.21 -1.12 -5.20
N LEU A 4 17.94 -1.22 -4.81
CA LEU A 4 17.10 -2.40 -5.06
C LEU A 4 16.48 -2.26 -6.45
N PHE A 5 17.25 -2.54 -7.50
CA PHE A 5 16.74 -2.53 -8.87
C PHE A 5 17.16 -3.83 -9.54
N GLN A 6 16.19 -4.70 -9.88
CA GLN A 6 15.63 -4.75 -11.24
C GLN A 6 14.57 -5.87 -11.39
N ASP A 7 14.53 -6.84 -10.47
CA ASP A 7 13.66 -8.03 -10.58
C ASP A 7 12.68 -8.22 -9.40
N GLU A 8 12.55 -7.22 -8.53
CA GLU A 8 11.62 -7.33 -7.41
C GLU A 8 10.22 -6.89 -7.81
N THR A 9 9.28 -7.82 -7.70
CA THR A 9 7.84 -7.56 -7.76
C THR A 9 7.47 -6.39 -6.85
N LEU A 10 6.96 -5.30 -7.44
CA LEU A 10 6.53 -4.14 -6.68
C LEU A 10 5.26 -4.48 -5.89
N THR A 11 5.34 -4.34 -4.58
CA THR A 11 4.20 -4.55 -3.67
C THR A 11 3.72 -3.24 -3.07
N ALA A 12 2.51 -3.22 -2.52
CA ALA A 12 1.92 -2.02 -1.93
C ALA A 12 2.78 -1.50 -0.77
N TYR A 13 3.24 -2.37 0.12
CA TYR A 13 4.12 -1.96 1.21
C TYR A 13 5.45 -1.39 0.71
N SER A 14 6.11 -2.08 -0.23
CA SER A 14 7.40 -1.63 -0.76
C SER A 14 7.29 -0.32 -1.58
N ALA A 15 6.17 -0.11 -2.27
CA ALA A 15 5.89 1.14 -2.96
C ALA A 15 5.80 2.33 -2.00
N ILE A 16 5.14 2.17 -0.85
CA ILE A 16 5.05 3.21 0.17
C ILE A 16 6.44 3.52 0.76
N LEU A 17 7.23 2.48 1.06
CA LEU A 17 8.61 2.67 1.53
C LEU A 17 9.48 3.42 0.51
N ARG A 18 9.33 3.11 -0.78
CA ARG A 18 10.01 3.81 -1.89
C ARG A 18 9.56 5.27 -2.02
N ALA A 19 8.32 5.59 -1.66
CA ALA A 19 7.80 6.95 -1.63
C ALA A 19 8.24 7.78 -0.41
N GLY A 20 9.08 7.21 0.48
CA GLY A 20 9.56 7.89 1.69
C GLY A 20 8.94 7.38 3.00
N GLY A 21 8.14 6.31 2.93
CA GLY A 21 7.52 5.68 4.10
C GLY A 21 6.17 6.28 4.46
N PHE A 22 5.84 6.25 5.75
CA PHE A 22 4.52 6.62 6.25
C PHE A 22 4.55 7.97 6.97
N ALA A 23 3.48 8.76 6.82
CA ALA A 23 3.25 9.91 7.65
C ALA A 23 3.06 9.49 9.13
N ARG A 24 3.44 10.36 10.07
CA ARG A 24 3.32 10.13 11.53
C ARG A 24 1.93 9.66 11.96
N PHE A 25 0.88 10.14 11.30
CA PHE A 25 -0.51 9.84 11.63
C PHE A 25 -1.20 8.93 10.62
N ALA A 26 -0.45 8.24 9.76
CA ALA A 26 -1.02 7.29 8.80
C ALA A 26 -1.74 6.13 9.50
N ASN A 27 -2.94 5.80 9.01
CA ASN A 27 -3.72 4.67 9.50
C ASN A 27 -3.34 3.38 8.75
N LEU A 28 -2.32 2.71 9.28
CA LEU A 28 -1.76 1.47 8.71
C LEU A 28 -2.73 0.29 8.62
N LYS A 29 -3.87 0.33 9.33
CA LYS A 29 -4.87 -0.75 9.32
C LYS A 29 -5.93 -0.57 8.24
N LYS A 30 -6.11 0.64 7.73
CA LYS A 30 -7.16 1.01 6.77
C LYS A 30 -6.59 1.42 5.42
N CYS A 31 -5.36 1.02 5.10
CA CYS A 31 -4.83 1.23 3.76
C CYS A 31 -5.63 0.40 2.76
N SER A 32 -5.57 0.80 1.49
CA SER A 32 -6.20 0.04 0.42
C SER A 32 -5.48 0.25 -0.90
N VAL A 33 -5.64 -0.70 -1.81
CA VAL A 33 -5.22 -0.59 -3.19
C VAL A 33 -6.47 -0.52 -4.06
N VAL A 34 -6.57 0.54 -4.86
CA VAL A 34 -7.62 0.68 -5.86
C VAL A 34 -7.04 0.30 -7.21
N ARG A 35 -7.60 -0.74 -7.83
CA ARG A 35 -7.18 -1.23 -9.16
C ARG A 35 -8.26 -0.93 -10.18
N ASP A 36 -7.85 -0.33 -11.29
CA ASP A 36 -8.70 -0.10 -12.45
C ASP A 36 -8.64 -1.32 -13.38
N LEU A 37 -9.80 -1.94 -13.64
CA LEU A 37 -9.87 -3.14 -14.49
C LEU A 37 -9.90 -2.82 -15.99
N GLY A 38 -9.83 -1.54 -16.37
CA GLY A 38 -9.77 -1.09 -17.76
C GLY A 38 -11.13 -0.95 -18.47
N ASN A 39 -12.22 -1.40 -17.85
CA ASN A 39 -13.60 -1.28 -18.36
C ASN A 39 -14.43 -0.22 -17.61
N GLY A 40 -13.77 0.64 -16.82
CA GLY A 40 -14.42 1.62 -15.93
C GLY A 40 -14.75 1.07 -14.55
N GLU A 41 -14.62 -0.24 -14.32
CA GLU A 41 -14.76 -0.82 -12.98
C GLU A 41 -13.48 -0.64 -12.16
N LYS A 42 -13.66 -0.35 -10.87
CA LYS A 42 -12.58 -0.24 -9.90
C LYS A 42 -12.84 -1.21 -8.76
N ILE A 43 -11.81 -1.99 -8.41
CA ILE A 43 -11.86 -2.84 -7.23
C ILE A 43 -11.02 -2.19 -6.13
N GLN A 44 -11.52 -2.24 -4.89
CA GLN A 44 -10.80 -1.80 -3.71
C GLN A 44 -10.39 -3.02 -2.89
N MET A 45 -9.08 -3.23 -2.78
CA MET A 45 -8.50 -4.32 -2.00
C MET A 45 -8.03 -3.77 -0.66
N PRO A 46 -8.57 -4.25 0.48
CA PRO A 46 -8.12 -3.81 1.80
C PRO A 46 -6.67 -4.26 2.04
N LEU A 47 -5.87 -3.38 2.63
CA LEU A 47 -4.47 -3.62 2.94
C LEU A 47 -4.21 -3.26 4.40
N ASN A 48 -3.89 -4.26 5.23
CA ASN A 48 -3.48 -4.03 6.61
C ASN A 48 -1.95 -4.06 6.71
N VAL A 49 -1.33 -2.90 6.51
CA VAL A 49 0.12 -2.73 6.62
C VAL A 49 0.65 -3.15 7.99
N LYS A 50 -0.14 -2.99 9.05
CA LYS A 50 0.28 -3.39 10.41
C LYS A 50 0.44 -4.90 10.55
N GLU A 51 -0.35 -5.69 9.84
CA GLU A 51 -0.19 -7.15 9.80
C GLU A 51 0.99 -7.58 8.93
N ILE A 52 1.19 -6.91 7.80
CA ILE A 52 2.34 -7.13 6.91
C ILE A 52 3.66 -6.88 7.66
N GLN A 53 3.76 -5.78 8.40
CA GLN A 53 4.93 -5.46 9.23
C GLN A 53 5.23 -6.50 10.31
N ARG A 54 4.20 -7.21 10.79
CA ARG A 54 4.33 -8.28 11.79
C ARG A 54 4.60 -9.64 11.16
N GLY A 55 4.62 -9.75 9.83
CA GLY A 55 4.70 -11.01 9.10
C GLY A 55 3.44 -11.88 9.22
N LEU A 56 2.31 -11.28 9.59
CA LEU A 56 1.04 -11.98 9.84
C LEU A 56 0.05 -11.85 8.68
N GLY A 57 0.27 -10.90 7.77
CA GLY A 57 -0.63 -10.63 6.64
C GLY A 57 0.13 -10.62 5.30
N PRO A 58 -0.53 -11.01 4.20
CA PRO A 58 0.04 -10.93 2.88
C PRO A 58 0.12 -9.47 2.40
N ASP A 59 1.15 -9.16 1.63
CA ASP A 59 1.26 -7.91 0.89
C ASP A 59 0.64 -8.04 -0.50
N ILE A 60 0.21 -6.93 -1.09
CA ILE A 60 -0.44 -6.91 -2.41
C ILE A 60 0.59 -6.57 -3.47
N VAL A 61 0.77 -7.47 -4.44
CA VAL A 61 1.53 -7.19 -5.65
C VAL A 61 0.77 -6.14 -6.49
N LEU A 62 1.44 -5.02 -6.76
CA LEU A 62 0.89 -3.94 -7.56
C LEU A 62 0.96 -4.27 -9.05
N GLN A 63 -0.05 -3.79 -9.77
CA GLN A 63 -0.17 -3.85 -11.21
C GLN A 63 -0.20 -2.43 -11.77
N GLY A 64 -0.08 -2.32 -13.11
CA GLY A 64 -0.24 -1.04 -13.78
C GLY A 64 -1.59 -0.41 -13.46
N LYS A 65 -1.59 0.92 -13.24
CA LYS A 65 -2.78 1.73 -12.88
C LYS A 65 -3.32 1.52 -11.46
N ASP A 66 -2.62 0.76 -10.61
CA ASP A 66 -2.98 0.68 -9.19
C ASP A 66 -2.71 2.01 -8.46
N ILE A 67 -3.60 2.33 -7.52
CA ILE A 67 -3.49 3.49 -6.63
C ILE A 67 -3.48 2.97 -5.20
N VAL A 68 -2.41 3.28 -4.45
CA VAL A 68 -2.30 2.95 -3.03
C VAL A 68 -2.82 4.12 -2.20
N ILE A 69 -3.86 3.88 -1.41
CA ILE A 69 -4.48 4.87 -0.53
C ILE A 69 -4.02 4.61 0.91
N VAL A 70 -3.39 5.62 1.51
CA VAL A 70 -2.94 5.62 2.90
C VAL A 70 -3.68 6.73 3.65
N PRO A 71 -4.80 6.41 4.34
CA PRO A 71 -5.57 7.43 5.04
C PRO A 71 -4.85 7.92 6.30
N GLU A 72 -5.20 9.12 6.76
CA GLU A 72 -4.86 9.61 8.08
C GLU A 72 -5.71 8.91 9.17
N SER A 73 -5.15 8.80 10.37
CA SER A 73 -5.89 8.43 11.57
C SER A 73 -6.58 9.66 12.13
N PHE A 74 -7.90 9.75 11.98
CA PHE A 74 -8.69 10.75 12.68
C PHE A 74 -8.73 10.41 14.17
N PHE A 75 -8.08 11.24 14.99
CA PHE A 75 -8.30 11.29 16.43
C PHE A 75 -9.13 12.55 16.73
N SER A 76 -10.42 12.38 17.02
CA SER A 76 -11.21 13.43 17.68
C SER A 76 -11.08 13.22 19.18
N PHE A 77 -10.64 14.24 19.89
CA PHE A 77 -10.74 14.35 21.34
C PHE A 77 -11.97 15.19 21.70
#